data_AF-A0A432IYJ5-F1
#
_entry.id   AF-A0A432IYJ5-F1
#
_cell.length_a   1.000
_cell.length_b   1.000
_cell.length_c   1.000
_cell.angle_alpha   90.00
_cell.angle_beta   90.00
_cell.angle_gamma   90.00
#
_symmetry.space_group_name_H-M   'P 1'
#
loop_
_entity.id
_entity.type
_entity.pdbx_description
1 polymer ?
#
loop_
_entity_poly.entity_id
_entity_poly.type
_entity_poly.pdbx_seq_one_letter_code
_entity_poly.pdbx_strand_id
1 'polypeptide(L)'
;MDPQTLAQLQGNILFWIIIAIFAWQGYQRGLVSELVKFGFIALGLAVGTPDLMGTAVIKAINGFYLATQFLIHGGLKAIATGNFDAATVSNIFKVITKLPHLVPKDHMDLALFLVMLLLIGMGYIISMFSKTKNPGLGLVAGAINGLLLSYIFLPLLPDKAPFTLNDLSPAGIFRQLLALISYLLNATLKGVNSLLDFLMTIFGAWTIPIILLAIIIILLTSLKPSRKKSSGGNSTSRS
;
A
#
# COMPACT_ATOMS: atom_id res chain seq x y z
N MET A 1 -6.48 11.60 36.98
CA MET A 1 -5.89 12.18 35.75
C MET A 1 -7.02 12.79 34.95
N ASP A 2 -6.80 13.97 34.39
CA ASP A 2 -7.75 14.61 33.46
C ASP A 2 -7.86 13.74 32.18
N PRO A 3 -9.07 13.49 31.63
CA PRO A 3 -9.26 12.82 30.35
C PRO A 3 -8.33 13.28 29.23
N GLN A 4 -7.99 14.58 29.17
CA GLN A 4 -7.06 15.11 28.16
C GLN A 4 -5.63 14.63 28.38
N THR A 5 -5.16 14.60 29.63
CA THR A 5 -3.84 14.08 29.98
C THR A 5 -3.71 12.59 29.70
N LEU A 6 -4.80 11.83 29.85
CA LEU A 6 -4.86 10.40 29.55
C LEU A 6 -4.73 10.14 28.04
N ALA A 7 -5.47 10.89 27.21
CA ALA A 7 -5.43 10.76 25.76
C ALA A 7 -4.05 11.13 25.18
N GLN A 8 -3.42 12.19 25.70
CA GLN A 8 -2.05 12.56 25.31
C GLN A 8 -1.03 11.48 25.67
N LEU A 9 -1.14 10.90 26.87
CA LEU A 9 -0.26 9.81 27.31
C LEU A 9 -0.42 8.57 26.42
N GLN A 10 -1.65 8.24 26.00
CA GLN A 10 -1.93 7.12 25.09
C GLN A 10 -1.35 7.35 23.70
N GLY A 11 -1.53 8.55 23.13
CA GLY A 11 -0.94 8.92 21.84
C GLY A 11 0.58 8.81 21.87
N ASN A 12 1.21 9.29 22.95
CA ASN A 12 2.66 9.21 23.14
C ASN A 12 3.15 7.76 23.28
N ILE A 13 2.45 6.92 24.05
CA ILE A 13 2.80 5.50 24.18
C ILE A 13 2.71 4.78 22.83
N LEU A 14 1.62 5.00 22.09
CA LEU A 14 1.42 4.39 20.78
C LEU A 14 2.52 4.82 19.79
N PHE A 15 2.84 6.11 19.78
CA PHE A 15 3.93 6.68 18.98
C PHE A 15 5.27 5.98 19.25
N TRP A 16 5.64 5.84 20.52
CA TRP A 16 6.90 5.16 20.89
C TRP A 16 6.88 3.66 20.56
N ILE A 17 5.74 2.98 20.71
CA ILE A 17 5.58 1.56 20.34
C ILE A 17 5.80 1.37 18.84
N ILE A 18 5.19 2.22 18.00
CA ILE A 18 5.35 2.14 16.54
C ILE A 18 6.82 2.33 16.17
N ILE A 19 7.47 3.37 16.72
CA ILE A 19 8.90 3.60 16.49
C ILE A 19 9.75 2.40 16.92
N ALA A 20 9.49 1.83 18.09
CA ALA A 20 10.24 0.69 18.61
C ALA A 20 10.09 -0.57 17.73
N ILE A 21 8.85 -0.88 17.29
CA ILE A 21 8.58 -2.01 16.38
C ILE A 21 9.38 -1.88 15.08
N PHE A 22 9.40 -0.67 14.53
CA PHE A 22 10.09 -0.41 13.28
C PHE A 22 11.60 -0.36 13.41
N ALA A 23 12.11 0.21 14.50
CA ALA A 23 13.54 0.15 14.84
C ALA A 23 14.02 -1.30 14.96
N TRP A 24 13.25 -2.14 15.64
CA TRP A 24 13.52 -3.57 15.73
C TRP A 24 13.45 -4.26 14.35
N GLN A 25 12.44 -3.94 13.54
CA GLN A 25 12.32 -4.49 12.19
C GLN A 25 13.52 -4.09 11.31
N GLY A 26 13.95 -2.84 11.41
CA GLY A 26 15.11 -2.33 10.69
C GLY A 26 16.42 -2.95 11.13
N TYR A 27 16.59 -3.21 12.44
CA TYR A 27 17.71 -3.98 12.96
C TYR A 27 17.81 -5.37 12.31
N GLN A 28 16.68 -6.05 12.14
CA GLN A 28 16.62 -7.40 11.56
C GLN A 28 16.83 -7.44 10.04
N ARG A 29 16.39 -6.40 9.31
CA ARG A 29 16.39 -6.39 7.83
C ARG A 29 17.57 -5.64 7.21
N GLY A 30 18.16 -4.71 7.95
CA GLY A 30 19.29 -3.89 7.53
C GLY A 30 18.90 -2.67 6.71
N LEU A 31 19.86 -1.77 6.54
CA LEU A 31 19.65 -0.41 6.00
C LEU A 31 18.96 -0.37 4.63
N VAL A 32 19.37 -1.21 3.67
CA VAL A 32 18.83 -1.11 2.29
C VAL A 32 17.33 -1.44 2.25
N SER A 33 16.89 -2.40 3.06
CA SER A 33 15.46 -2.73 3.21
C SER A 33 14.67 -1.53 3.70
N GLU A 34 15.22 -0.82 4.70
CA GLU A 34 14.59 0.35 5.28
C GLU A 34 14.61 1.57 4.34
N LEU A 35 15.66 1.77 3.55
CA LEU A 35 15.70 2.82 2.53
C LEU A 35 14.67 2.59 1.42
N VAL A 36 14.45 1.34 1.03
CA VAL A 36 13.38 1.00 0.08
C VAL A 36 12.03 1.37 0.68
N LYS A 37 11.73 0.94 1.91
CA LYS A 37 10.46 1.32 2.58
C LYS A 37 10.32 2.83 2.68
N PHE A 38 11.38 3.54 3.09
CA PHE A 38 11.40 4.98 3.18
C PHE A 38 10.99 5.63 1.85
N GLY A 39 11.61 5.19 0.74
CA GLY A 39 11.28 5.69 -0.60
C GLY A 39 9.81 5.48 -0.96
N PHE A 40 9.25 4.32 -0.65
CA PHE A 40 7.83 4.03 -0.89
C PHE A 40 6.88 4.79 0.05
N ILE A 41 7.27 5.04 1.31
CA ILE A 41 6.49 5.87 2.24
C ILE A 41 6.49 7.32 1.77
N ALA A 42 7.66 7.86 1.41
CA ALA A 42 7.80 9.22 0.90
C ALA A 42 7.02 9.41 -0.42
N LEU A 43 7.13 8.44 -1.34
CA LEU A 43 6.36 8.43 -2.58
C LEU A 43 4.86 8.31 -2.29
N GLY A 44 4.47 7.42 -1.38
CA GLY A 44 3.09 7.27 -0.93
C GLY A 44 2.52 8.58 -0.39
N LEU A 45 3.28 9.30 0.45
CA LEU A 45 2.89 10.61 0.97
C LEU A 45 2.77 11.67 -0.13
N ALA A 46 3.73 11.73 -1.05
CA ALA A 46 3.70 12.65 -2.17
C ALA A 46 2.47 12.42 -3.07
N VAL A 47 2.10 11.16 -3.28
CA VAL A 47 0.88 10.78 -4.02
C VAL A 47 -0.38 11.03 -3.21
N GLY A 48 -0.38 10.72 -1.92
CA GLY A 48 -1.52 10.94 -1.02
C GLY A 48 -1.87 12.42 -0.81
N THR A 49 -0.95 13.33 -1.14
CA THR A 49 -1.14 14.78 -1.01
C THR A 49 -1.53 15.40 -2.37
N PRO A 50 -2.74 15.98 -2.52
CA PRO A 50 -3.22 16.54 -3.79
C PRO A 50 -2.28 17.59 -4.41
N ASP A 51 -1.65 18.42 -3.57
CA ASP A 51 -0.80 19.55 -3.96
C ASP A 51 0.60 19.13 -4.44
N LEU A 52 1.06 17.92 -4.09
CA LEU A 52 2.37 17.42 -4.48
C LEU A 52 2.28 16.62 -5.77
N MET A 53 1.75 15.40 -5.71
CA MET A 53 1.60 14.52 -6.88
C MET A 53 0.18 13.97 -7.04
N GLY A 54 -0.70 14.12 -6.04
CA GLY A 54 -2.03 13.51 -6.06
C GLY A 54 -2.87 13.92 -7.27
N THR A 55 -2.91 15.20 -7.60
CA THR A 55 -3.64 15.68 -8.79
C THR A 55 -3.12 15.06 -10.09
N ALA A 56 -1.80 14.91 -10.21
CA ALA A 56 -1.18 14.31 -11.39
C ALA A 56 -1.47 12.81 -11.48
N VAL A 57 -1.44 12.10 -10.35
CA VAL A 57 -1.76 10.67 -10.27
C VAL A 57 -3.22 10.40 -10.64
N ILE A 58 -4.16 11.20 -10.13
CA ILE A 58 -5.58 11.04 -10.48
C ILE A 58 -5.83 11.35 -11.96
N LYS A 59 -5.18 12.38 -12.52
CA LYS A 59 -5.21 12.63 -13.97
C LYS A 59 -4.64 11.46 -14.76
N ALA A 60 -3.55 10.85 -14.31
CA ALA A 60 -2.96 9.69 -14.96
C ALA A 60 -3.88 8.46 -14.90
N ILE A 61 -4.50 8.18 -13.75
CA ILE A 61 -5.47 7.08 -13.58
C ILE A 61 -6.68 7.27 -14.49
N ASN A 62 -7.28 8.47 -14.46
CA ASN A 62 -8.42 8.79 -15.32
C ASN A 62 -8.05 8.78 -16.80
N GLY A 63 -6.88 9.30 -17.16
CA GLY A 63 -6.36 9.27 -18.53
C GLY A 63 -6.13 7.84 -19.02
N PHE A 64 -5.55 6.97 -18.19
CA PHE A 64 -5.36 5.57 -18.51
C PHE A 64 -6.68 4.84 -18.70
N TYR A 65 -7.67 5.08 -17.83
CA TYR A 65 -9.02 4.55 -17.97
C TYR A 65 -9.67 4.97 -19.29
N LEU A 66 -9.59 6.26 -19.65
CA LEU A 66 -10.13 6.76 -20.92
C LEU A 66 -9.40 6.14 -22.12
N ALA A 67 -8.08 5.96 -22.04
CA ALA A 67 -7.30 5.28 -23.06
C ALA A 67 -7.71 3.80 -23.21
N THR A 68 -7.98 3.09 -22.11
CA THR A 68 -8.46 1.71 -22.17
C THR A 68 -9.86 1.63 -22.76
N GLN A 69 -10.77 2.53 -22.37
CA GLN A 69 -12.11 2.61 -22.94
C GLN A 69 -12.07 2.92 -24.44
N PHE A 70 -11.15 3.79 -24.87
CA PHE A 70 -10.88 4.04 -26.28
C PHE A 70 -10.48 2.77 -27.03
N LEU A 71 -9.56 1.98 -26.49
CA LEU A 71 -9.15 0.72 -27.11
C LEU A 71 -10.30 -0.28 -27.21
N ILE A 72 -11.11 -0.40 -26.15
CA ILE A 72 -12.26 -1.33 -26.08
C ILE A 72 -13.36 -0.94 -27.08
N HIS A 73 -13.67 0.36 -27.21
CA HIS A 73 -14.78 0.85 -28.04
C HIS A 73 -14.43 0.98 -29.53
N GLY A 74 -13.37 0.30 -29.99
CA GLY A 74 -13.01 0.25 -31.40
C GLY A 74 -11.86 1.17 -31.80
N GLY A 75 -11.20 1.84 -30.86
CA GLY A 75 -9.96 2.59 -31.11
C GLY A 75 -8.85 1.69 -31.66
N LEU A 76 -8.75 0.45 -31.18
CA LEU A 76 -7.79 -0.53 -31.70
C LEU A 76 -8.09 -0.91 -33.17
N LYS A 77 -9.39 -1.01 -33.53
CA LYS A 77 -9.83 -1.30 -34.90
C LYS A 77 -9.55 -0.13 -35.84
N ALA A 78 -9.73 1.11 -35.37
CA ALA A 78 -9.39 2.31 -36.11
C ALA A 78 -7.87 2.41 -36.37
N ILE A 79 -7.04 2.11 -35.36
CA ILE A 79 -5.58 2.06 -35.48
C ILE A 79 -5.14 0.96 -36.47
N ALA A 80 -5.66 -0.26 -36.32
CA ALA A 80 -5.25 -1.41 -37.13
C ALA A 80 -5.66 -1.30 -38.61
N THR A 81 -6.75 -0.60 -38.91
CA THR A 81 -7.21 -0.38 -40.29
C THR A 81 -6.65 0.89 -40.92
N GLY A 82 -5.88 1.69 -40.17
CA GLY A 82 -5.39 3.01 -40.60
C GLY A 82 -6.51 4.01 -40.89
N ASN A 83 -7.77 3.66 -40.59
CA ASN A 83 -8.94 4.38 -41.04
C ASN A 83 -9.45 5.28 -39.91
N PHE A 84 -8.74 6.39 -39.71
CA PHE A 84 -9.13 7.46 -38.78
C PHE A 84 -10.15 8.40 -39.42
N ASP A 85 -11.19 7.84 -40.03
CA ASP A 85 -12.28 8.66 -40.55
C ASP A 85 -12.90 9.46 -39.39
N ALA A 86 -13.09 10.76 -39.60
CA ALA A 86 -13.51 11.71 -38.58
C ALA A 86 -14.85 11.30 -37.94
N ALA A 87 -15.74 10.64 -38.71
CA ALA A 87 -17.01 10.12 -38.21
C ALA A 87 -16.82 8.98 -37.18
N THR A 88 -15.89 8.06 -37.43
CA THR A 88 -15.61 6.92 -36.55
C THR A 88 -14.96 7.39 -35.26
N VAL A 89 -13.97 8.28 -35.36
CA VAL A 89 -13.29 8.88 -34.20
C VAL A 89 -14.28 9.73 -33.38
N SER A 90 -15.10 10.57 -34.02
CA SER A 90 -16.15 11.37 -33.35
C SER A 90 -17.16 10.49 -32.60
N ASN A 91 -17.58 9.36 -33.18
CA ASN A 91 -18.52 8.46 -32.52
C ASN A 91 -17.90 7.77 -31.29
N ILE A 92 -16.64 7.34 -31.38
CA ILE A 92 -15.90 6.76 -30.24
C ILE A 92 -15.74 7.82 -29.13
N PHE A 93 -15.32 9.03 -29.47
CA PHE A 93 -15.18 10.12 -28.50
C PHE A 93 -16.50 10.50 -27.85
N LYS A 94 -17.62 10.55 -28.60
CA LYS A 94 -18.96 10.82 -28.04
C LYS A 94 -19.37 9.81 -26.97
N VAL A 95 -18.99 8.54 -27.14
CA VAL A 95 -19.23 7.50 -26.13
C VAL A 95 -18.32 7.72 -24.92
N ILE A 96 -17.02 7.94 -25.14
CA ILE A 96 -16.02 8.14 -24.10
C ILE A 96 -16.27 9.40 -23.25
N THR A 97 -16.69 10.51 -23.86
CA THR A 97 -16.99 11.75 -23.13
C THR A 97 -18.23 11.64 -22.23
N LYS A 98 -19.08 10.63 -22.46
CA LYS A 98 -20.23 10.34 -21.60
C LYS A 98 -19.90 9.36 -20.47
N LEU A 99 -18.75 8.68 -20.53
CA LEU A 99 -18.31 7.80 -19.46
C LEU A 99 -17.87 8.64 -18.25
N PRO A 100 -18.29 8.27 -17.03
CA PRO A 100 -17.79 8.91 -15.82
C PRO A 100 -16.29 8.66 -15.69
N HIS A 101 -15.58 9.62 -15.09
CA HIS A 101 -14.19 9.40 -14.69
C HIS A 101 -14.11 8.24 -13.68
N LEU A 102 -13.07 7.42 -13.80
CA LEU A 102 -12.84 6.29 -12.90
C LEU A 102 -12.72 6.75 -11.44
N VAL A 103 -12.06 7.89 -11.23
CA VAL A 103 -12.02 8.59 -9.94
C VAL A 103 -12.72 9.94 -10.09
N PRO A 104 -13.98 10.03 -9.63
CA PRO A 104 -14.70 11.31 -9.50
C PRO A 104 -13.99 12.24 -8.52
N LYS A 105 -14.14 13.56 -8.70
CA LYS A 105 -13.52 14.56 -7.82
C LYS A 105 -13.92 14.36 -6.34
N ASP A 106 -15.14 13.92 -6.10
CA ASP A 106 -15.72 13.75 -4.77
C ASP A 106 -15.10 12.56 -4.00
N HIS A 107 -14.44 11.64 -4.71
CA HIS A 107 -13.74 10.49 -4.15
C HIS A 107 -12.21 10.59 -4.30
N MET A 108 -11.71 11.78 -4.66
CA MET A 108 -10.29 11.99 -4.92
C MET A 108 -9.44 11.68 -3.69
N ASP A 109 -9.81 12.19 -2.53
CA ASP A 109 -9.03 12.02 -1.29
C ASP A 109 -9.00 10.55 -0.86
N LEU A 110 -10.12 9.83 -0.99
CA LEU A 110 -10.19 8.39 -0.71
C LEU A 110 -9.32 7.59 -1.68
N ALA A 111 -9.39 7.89 -2.98
CA ALA A 111 -8.58 7.21 -3.98
C ALA A 111 -7.08 7.46 -3.78
N LEU A 112 -6.68 8.70 -3.47
CA LEU A 112 -5.30 9.05 -3.15
C LEU A 112 -4.81 8.37 -1.89
N PHE A 113 -5.63 8.31 -0.85
CA PHE A 113 -5.33 7.56 0.36
C PHE A 113 -5.11 6.06 0.07
N LEU A 114 -5.95 5.45 -0.76
CA LEU A 114 -5.80 4.05 -1.16
C LEU A 114 -4.53 3.81 -1.98
N VAL A 115 -4.19 4.71 -2.91
CA VAL A 115 -2.95 4.61 -3.69
C VAL A 115 -1.73 4.77 -2.77
N MET A 116 -1.78 5.69 -1.80
CA MET A 116 -0.74 5.83 -0.78
C MET A 116 -0.57 4.53 0.03
N LEU A 117 -1.66 3.94 0.51
CA LEU A 117 -1.62 2.65 1.23
C LEU A 117 -1.00 1.54 0.38
N LEU A 118 -1.38 1.47 -0.90
CA LEU A 118 -0.87 0.47 -1.83
C LEU A 118 0.64 0.66 -2.07
N LEU A 119 1.12 1.89 -2.23
CA LEU A 119 2.54 2.20 -2.37
C LEU A 119 3.33 1.82 -1.12
N ILE A 120 2.84 2.19 0.06
CA ILE A 120 3.46 1.81 1.34
C ILE A 120 3.54 0.28 1.45
N GLY A 121 2.43 -0.43 1.17
CA GLY A 121 2.37 -1.88 1.18
C GLY A 121 3.35 -2.54 0.21
N MET A 122 3.46 -2.04 -1.02
CA MET A 122 4.47 -2.50 -1.99
C MET A 122 5.89 -2.29 -1.48
N GLY A 123 6.16 -1.16 -0.82
CA GLY A 123 7.45 -0.90 -0.18
C GLY A 123 7.84 -2.00 0.81
N TYR A 124 6.89 -2.44 1.65
CA TYR A 124 7.15 -3.57 2.57
C TYR A 124 7.43 -4.87 1.84
N ILE A 125 6.64 -5.21 0.83
CA ILE A 125 6.81 -6.45 0.06
C ILE A 125 8.17 -6.47 -0.61
N ILE A 126 8.53 -5.39 -1.33
CA ILE A 126 9.81 -5.28 -2.03
C ILE A 126 10.98 -5.30 -1.05
N SER A 127 10.83 -4.65 0.11
CA SER A 127 11.86 -4.63 1.16
C SER A 127 12.17 -6.03 1.70
N MET A 128 11.24 -7.00 1.64
CA MET A 128 11.49 -8.38 2.11
C MET A 128 12.55 -9.10 1.27
N PHE A 129 12.70 -8.73 0.00
CA PHE A 129 13.70 -9.33 -0.90
C PHE A 129 15.08 -8.71 -0.75
N SER A 130 15.18 -7.57 -0.06
CA SER A 130 16.43 -6.85 0.16
C SER A 130 16.94 -7.09 1.57
N LYS A 131 18.00 -7.88 1.74
CA LYS A 131 18.66 -8.09 3.04
C LYS A 131 20.09 -7.58 2.97
N THR A 132 20.47 -6.72 3.91
CA THR A 132 21.85 -6.21 4.01
C THR A 132 22.37 -6.33 5.43
N LYS A 133 23.66 -6.65 5.58
CA LYS A 133 24.32 -6.88 6.87
C LYS A 133 24.77 -5.57 7.53
N ASN A 134 23.85 -4.64 7.78
CA ASN A 134 24.14 -3.48 8.63
C ASN A 134 23.00 -3.24 9.62
N PRO A 135 23.02 -3.94 10.78
CA PRO A 135 21.93 -3.91 11.74
C PRO A 135 21.85 -2.57 12.49
N GLY A 136 22.97 -1.90 12.74
CA GLY A 136 23.00 -0.60 13.44
C GLY A 136 22.33 0.50 12.62
N LEU A 137 22.73 0.66 11.35
CA LEU A 137 22.08 1.62 10.45
C LEU A 137 20.65 1.22 10.09
N GLY A 138 20.36 -0.08 10.03
CA GLY A 138 19.01 -0.59 9.88
C GLY A 138 18.11 -0.18 11.04
N LEU A 139 18.59 -0.24 12.28
CA LEU A 139 17.82 0.19 13.46
C LEU A 139 17.41 1.65 13.38
N VAL A 140 18.36 2.54 13.07
CA VAL A 140 18.09 3.98 12.95
C VAL A 140 17.13 4.26 11.79
N ALA A 141 17.35 3.66 10.63
CA ALA A 141 16.46 3.84 9.47
C ALA A 141 15.06 3.29 9.72
N GLY A 142 14.96 2.17 10.44
CA GLY A 142 13.69 1.63 10.92
C GLY A 142 12.97 2.62 11.83
N ALA A 143 13.65 3.17 12.84
CA ALA A 143 13.07 4.17 13.72
C ALA A 143 12.53 5.40 12.95
N ILE A 144 13.29 5.88 11.96
CA ILE A 144 12.85 6.98 11.07
C ILE A 144 11.59 6.60 10.29
N ASN A 145 11.53 5.41 9.71
CA ASN A 145 10.33 4.92 9.02
C ASN A 145 9.13 4.82 9.97
N GLY A 146 9.33 4.34 11.19
CA GLY A 146 8.29 4.27 12.22
C GLY A 146 7.80 5.66 12.64
N LEU A 147 8.69 6.64 12.74
CA LEU A 147 8.35 8.03 13.01
C LEU A 147 7.51 8.62 11.85
N LEU A 148 7.93 8.39 10.62
CA LEU A 148 7.23 8.83 9.41
C LEU A 148 5.82 8.24 9.32
N LEU A 149 5.68 6.93 9.52
CA LEU A 149 4.36 6.29 9.56
C LEU A 149 3.52 6.80 10.73
N SER A 150 4.11 6.98 11.91
CA SER A 150 3.37 7.56 13.03
C SER A 150 2.86 8.95 12.68
N TYR A 151 3.67 9.82 12.09
CA TYR A 151 3.24 11.15 11.68
C TYR A 151 2.07 11.11 10.67
N ILE A 152 2.06 10.14 9.76
CA ILE A 152 1.00 9.98 8.76
C ILE A 152 -0.29 9.41 9.37
N PHE A 153 -0.18 8.39 10.22
CA PHE A 153 -1.33 7.60 10.67
C PHE A 153 -1.87 7.99 12.04
N LEU A 154 -1.07 8.62 12.91
CA LEU A 154 -1.54 9.04 14.24
C LEU A 154 -2.69 10.06 14.14
N PRO A 155 -2.65 11.07 13.24
CA PRO A 155 -3.78 11.98 13.04
C PRO A 155 -5.02 11.32 12.41
N LEU A 156 -4.84 10.15 11.79
CA LEU A 156 -5.92 9.38 11.16
C LEU A 156 -6.56 8.38 12.13
N LEU A 157 -5.98 8.18 13.33
CA LEU A 157 -6.61 7.38 14.37
C LEU A 157 -7.79 8.16 14.93
N PRO A 158 -8.98 7.57 15.01
CA PRO A 158 -10.10 8.22 15.67
C PRO A 158 -9.74 8.47 17.14
N ASP A 159 -10.16 9.62 17.68
CA ASP A 159 -9.95 10.06 19.08
C ASP A 159 -10.41 9.03 20.14
N LYS A 160 -11.09 7.96 19.70
CA LYS A 160 -11.62 6.85 20.50
C LYS A 160 -10.80 5.57 20.35
N ALA A 161 -9.47 5.66 20.21
CA ALA A 161 -8.63 4.49 20.36
C ALA A 161 -8.96 3.83 21.72
N PRO A 162 -9.26 2.52 21.78
CA PRO A 162 -9.79 1.86 22.98
C PRO A 162 -8.69 1.59 24.02
N PHE A 163 -7.78 2.53 24.22
CA PHE A 163 -6.87 2.51 25.34
C PHE A 163 -7.57 3.18 26.51
N THR A 164 -7.65 2.48 27.63
CA THR A 164 -7.92 3.06 28.94
C THR A 164 -6.75 2.63 29.82
N LEU A 165 -5.92 3.58 30.26
CA LEU A 165 -4.76 3.32 31.12
C LEU A 165 -5.19 3.06 32.57
N ASN A 166 -6.26 2.28 32.75
CA ASN A 166 -6.82 1.98 34.06
C ASN A 166 -6.08 0.82 34.73
N ASP A 167 -5.30 0.04 33.96
CA ASP A 167 -4.50 -1.08 34.45
C ASP A 167 -3.12 -1.09 33.80
N LEU A 168 -2.10 -0.66 34.56
CA LEU A 168 -0.68 -0.63 34.18
C LEU A 168 0.05 -1.93 34.51
N SER A 169 -0.66 -2.97 34.97
CA SER A 169 -0.05 -4.28 35.15
C SER A 169 0.44 -4.86 33.82
N PRO A 170 1.50 -5.71 33.80
CA PRO A 170 1.96 -6.36 32.58
C PRO A 170 0.85 -7.13 31.83
N ALA A 171 -0.10 -7.70 32.57
CA ALA A 171 -1.27 -8.38 32.03
C ALA A 171 -2.31 -7.40 31.44
N GLY A 172 -2.52 -6.25 32.09
CA GLY A 172 -3.38 -5.17 31.60
C GLY A 172 -2.87 -4.56 30.30
N ILE A 173 -1.55 -4.31 30.21
CA ILE A 173 -0.88 -3.82 28.99
C ILE A 173 -1.05 -4.81 27.84
N PHE A 174 -0.87 -6.12 28.09
CA PHE A 174 -1.04 -7.14 27.05
C PHE A 174 -2.47 -7.22 26.52
N ARG A 175 -3.49 -7.14 27.39
CA ARG A 175 -4.90 -7.13 26.98
C ARG A 175 -5.25 -5.89 26.17
N GLN A 176 -4.73 -4.72 26.55
CA GLN A 176 -4.93 -3.47 25.80
C GLN A 176 -4.24 -3.52 24.43
N LEU A 177 -3.04 -4.08 24.35
CA LEU A 177 -2.37 -4.36 23.08
C LEU A 177 -3.21 -5.28 22.18
N LEU A 178 -3.77 -6.37 22.73
CA LEU A 178 -4.65 -7.27 21.99
C LEU A 178 -5.92 -6.57 21.49
N ALA A 179 -6.50 -5.69 22.31
CA ALA A 179 -7.68 -4.90 21.96
C ALA A 179 -7.38 -3.85 20.88
N LEU A 180 -6.20 -3.23 20.91
CA LEU A 180 -5.74 -2.35 19.84
C LEU A 180 -5.53 -3.15 18.55
N ILE A 181 -4.86 -4.30 18.63
CA ILE A 181 -4.63 -5.16 17.46
C ILE A 181 -5.97 -5.57 16.86
N SER A 182 -6.95 -6.00 17.66
CA SER A 182 -8.27 -6.39 17.14
C SER A 182 -9.05 -5.20 16.58
N TYR A 183 -8.96 -4.02 17.20
CA TYR A 183 -9.54 -2.79 16.68
C TYR A 183 -8.93 -2.38 15.33
N LEU A 184 -7.60 -2.38 15.23
CA LEU A 184 -6.88 -2.09 13.98
C LEU A 184 -7.19 -3.14 12.92
N LEU A 185 -7.28 -4.41 13.28
CA LEU A 185 -7.65 -5.49 12.37
C LEU A 185 -9.08 -5.27 11.84
N ASN A 186 -10.03 -4.95 12.71
CA ASN A 186 -11.41 -4.65 12.31
C ASN A 186 -11.53 -3.39 11.46
N ALA A 187 -10.80 -2.33 11.80
CA ALA A 187 -10.76 -1.10 10.99
C ALA A 187 -10.15 -1.37 9.61
N THR A 188 -9.07 -2.15 9.56
CA THR A 188 -8.43 -2.59 8.31
C THR A 188 -9.39 -3.46 7.48
N LEU A 189 -10.07 -4.42 8.09
CA LEU A 189 -11.06 -5.27 7.44
C LEU A 189 -12.24 -4.46 6.92
N LYS A 190 -12.73 -3.46 7.66
CA LYS A 190 -13.77 -2.53 7.19
C LYS A 190 -13.29 -1.71 5.99
N GLY A 191 -12.04 -1.23 6.03
CA GLY A 191 -11.43 -0.52 4.90
C GLY A 191 -11.26 -1.41 3.67
N VAL A 192 -10.82 -2.65 3.85
CA VAL A 192 -10.72 -3.67 2.78
C VAL A 192 -12.09 -4.01 2.23
N ASN A 193 -13.11 -4.16 3.06
CA ASN A 193 -14.48 -4.40 2.61
C ASN A 193 -15.03 -3.20 1.84
N SER A 194 -14.80 -1.97 2.31
CA SER A 194 -15.19 -0.75 1.57
C SER A 194 -14.46 -0.63 0.23
N LEU A 195 -13.17 -1.00 0.18
CA LEU A 195 -12.40 -1.07 -1.07
C LEU A 195 -12.97 -2.14 -2.00
N LEU A 196 -13.28 -3.33 -1.49
CA LEU A 196 -13.88 -4.42 -2.26
C LEU A 196 -15.26 -4.01 -2.79
N ASP A 197 -16.08 -3.36 -1.97
CA ASP A 197 -17.39 -2.85 -2.37
C ASP A 197 -17.25 -1.78 -3.45
N PHE A 198 -16.29 -0.88 -3.32
CA PHE A 198 -15.96 0.11 -4.35
C PHE A 198 -15.49 -0.55 -5.65
N LEU A 199 -14.57 -1.52 -5.58
CA LEU A 199 -14.09 -2.26 -6.75
C LEU A 199 -15.22 -3.07 -7.41
N MET A 200 -16.09 -3.70 -6.62
CA MET A 200 -17.29 -4.38 -7.12
C MET A 200 -18.27 -3.41 -7.77
N THR A 201 -18.41 -2.20 -7.25
CA THR A 201 -19.27 -1.16 -7.82
C THR A 201 -18.75 -0.69 -9.19
N ILE A 202 -17.44 -0.53 -9.32
CA ILE A 202 -16.82 -0.01 -10.55
C ILE A 202 -16.65 -1.09 -11.63
N PHE A 203 -16.20 -2.27 -11.24
CA PHE A 203 -15.76 -3.30 -12.18
C PHE A 203 -16.68 -4.55 -12.19
N GLY A 204 -17.71 -4.58 -11.34
CA GLY A 204 -18.63 -5.70 -11.21
C GLY A 204 -18.06 -6.91 -10.49
N ALA A 205 -18.90 -7.92 -10.25
CA ALA A 205 -18.59 -9.14 -9.51
C ALA A 205 -17.43 -9.97 -10.11
N TRP A 206 -17.07 -9.74 -11.38
CA TRP A 206 -15.96 -10.40 -12.07
C TRP A 206 -14.57 -10.04 -11.52
N THR A 207 -14.45 -8.98 -10.72
CA THR A 207 -13.17 -8.62 -10.07
C THR A 207 -12.71 -9.60 -9.02
N ILE A 208 -13.64 -10.22 -8.28
CA ILE A 208 -13.31 -11.18 -7.22
C ILE A 208 -12.50 -12.37 -7.77
N PRO A 209 -12.93 -13.09 -8.82
CA PRO A 209 -12.15 -14.20 -9.37
C PRO A 209 -10.82 -13.75 -9.98
N ILE A 210 -10.72 -12.54 -10.55
CA ILE A 210 -9.46 -12.01 -11.10
C ILE A 210 -8.47 -11.71 -9.97
N ILE A 211 -8.91 -11.08 -8.88
CA ILE A 211 -8.09 -10.79 -7.70
C ILE A 211 -7.64 -12.11 -7.04
N LEU A 212 -8.55 -13.08 -6.88
CA LEU A 212 -8.22 -14.42 -6.38
C LEU A 212 -7.17 -15.11 -7.26
N LEU A 213 -7.32 -15.06 -8.59
CA LEU A 213 -6.36 -15.63 -9.52
C LEU A 213 -4.98 -14.96 -9.39
N ALA A 214 -4.95 -13.63 -9.29
CA ALA A 214 -3.72 -12.87 -9.09
C ALA A 214 -3.02 -13.23 -7.78
N ILE A 215 -3.77 -13.34 -6.67
CA ILE A 215 -3.25 -13.76 -5.37
C ILE A 215 -2.69 -15.19 -5.44
N ILE A 216 -3.40 -16.12 -6.09
CA ILE A 216 -2.95 -17.50 -6.28
C ILE A 216 -1.64 -17.54 -7.08
N ILE A 217 -1.53 -16.77 -8.16
CA ILE A 217 -0.30 -16.70 -8.97
C ILE A 217 0.86 -16.14 -8.13
N ILE A 218 0.62 -15.09 -7.34
CA ILE A 218 1.63 -14.49 -6.46
C ILE A 218 2.09 -15.48 -5.37
N LEU A 219 1.16 -16.21 -4.75
CA LEU A 219 1.48 -17.23 -3.76
C LEU A 219 2.26 -18.40 -4.37
N LEU A 220 1.87 -18.88 -5.55
CA LEU A 220 2.56 -19.96 -6.25
C LEU A 220 3.97 -19.55 -6.70
N THR A 221 4.15 -18.30 -7.11
CA THR A 221 5.48 -17.77 -7.48
C THR A 221 6.36 -17.52 -6.26
N SER A 222 5.78 -17.12 -5.12
CA SER A 222 6.46 -17.01 -3.83
C SER A 222 6.91 -18.35 -3.24
N LEU A 223 6.22 -19.45 -3.55
CA LEU A 223 6.51 -20.78 -3.01
C LEU A 223 7.58 -21.56 -3.79
N LYS A 224 8.06 -21.04 -4.93
CA LYS A 224 9.14 -21.72 -5.68
C LYS A 224 10.43 -21.73 -4.84
N PRO A 225 10.90 -22.89 -4.35
CA PRO A 225 12.13 -22.95 -3.59
C PRO A 225 13.27 -22.53 -4.51
N SER A 226 14.11 -21.60 -4.04
CA SER A 226 15.37 -21.26 -4.70
C SER A 226 16.18 -22.53 -4.83
N ARG A 227 16.19 -23.15 -6.02
CA ARG A 227 17.08 -24.27 -6.33
C ARG A 227 18.50 -23.74 -6.19
N LYS A 228 19.13 -24.01 -5.04
CA LYS A 228 20.57 -23.86 -4.86
C LYS A 228 21.24 -24.61 -6.00
N LYS A 229 21.87 -23.88 -6.92
CA LYS A 229 22.85 -24.45 -7.85
C LYS A 229 23.96 -25.05 -6.98
N SER A 230 23.96 -26.37 -6.83
CA SER A 230 25.15 -27.10 -6.40
C SER A 230 26.19 -26.92 -7.50
N SER A 231 27.09 -25.95 -7.31
CA SER A 231 28.31 -25.85 -8.09
C SER A 231 29.11 -27.12 -7.85
N GLY A 232 28.99 -28.09 -8.75
CA GLY A 232 29.83 -29.28 -8.78
C GLY A 232 31.29 -28.85 -8.88
N GLY A 233 32.09 -29.28 -7.91
CA GLY A 233 33.53 -29.11 -7.93
C GLY A 233 34.11 -29.90 -9.08
N ASN A 234 34.83 -29.21 -9.97
CA ASN A 234 35.66 -29.84 -10.97
C ASN A 234 37.06 -30.01 -10.36
N SER A 235 37.30 -31.16 -9.74
CA SER A 235 38.64 -31.65 -9.44
C SER A 235 39.16 -32.40 -10.67
N THR A 236 39.88 -31.72 -11.55
CA THR A 236 40.73 -32.39 -12.54
C THR A 236 42.15 -32.50 -11.99
N SER A 237 42.53 -33.76 -11.77
CA SER A 237 43.79 -34.25 -11.27
C SER A 237 44.98 -33.84 -12.15
N ARG A 238 46.08 -33.48 -11.49
CA ARG A 238 47.42 -33.62 -12.04
C ARG A 238 47.77 -35.10 -12.13
N SER A 239 48.19 -35.53 -13.32
CA SER A 239 49.15 -36.63 -13.55
C SER A 239 49.94 -36.27 -14.80
#